data_AF-G6C1E7-F1
#
_entry.id   AF-G6C1E7-F1
#
_cell.length_a   1.000
_cell.length_b   1.000
_cell.length_c   1.000
_cell.angle_alpha   90.00
_cell.angle_beta   90.00
_cell.angle_gamma   90.00
#
_symmetry.space_group_name_H-M   'P 1'
#
loop_
_entity.id
_entity.type
_entity.pdbx_description
1 polymer ?
#
loop_
_entity_poly.entity_id
_entity_poly.type
_entity_poly.pdbx_seq_one_letter_code
_entity_poly.pdbx_strand_id
1 'polypeptide(L)'
;MVLMDYLKWRNDVTFSVSAFNEVDNVILSYLSYIDFGELYGTQDGIHDLEEVFCLFCQKHSLEDIRENGSFTQRAPLLLEEMVNGDRFKKIKVGYYYGDLDKEKVKQFAAVVFMLPDGVNYISFRGTDSTITGWKENFFISYMSETEGAKEAICYLNKIAKVLKGDLILGGHSKGGNFAIYAAAFSDDSIKNRIIRIYNNDGPGFRDEVINSNGYQMILPKIQSIIPQTSIIGQLLSNKGKQKVICSKVNGIFQHDA
;
A
#
# COMPACT_ATOMS: atom_id res chain seq x y z
N MET A 1 5.65 18.52 -2.70
CA MET A 1 5.42 18.16 -4.12
C MET A 1 4.24 17.23 -4.09
N VAL A 2 3.17 17.54 -4.81
CA VAL A 2 1.99 16.66 -4.87
C VAL A 2 2.36 15.47 -5.74
N LEU A 3 1.83 14.26 -5.49
CA LEU A 3 2.14 13.07 -6.29
C LEU A 3 1.92 13.30 -7.80
N MET A 4 0.91 14.11 -8.13
CA MET A 4 0.61 14.53 -9.49
C MET A 4 1.73 15.35 -10.14
N ASP A 5 2.41 16.23 -9.38
CA ASP A 5 3.55 16.99 -9.89
C ASP A 5 4.72 16.07 -10.23
N TYR A 6 4.95 15.04 -9.41
CA TYR A 6 5.99 14.05 -9.67
C TYR A 6 5.69 13.25 -10.94
N LEU A 7 4.44 12.81 -11.13
CA LEU A 7 4.04 12.12 -12.36
C LEU A 7 4.27 13.01 -13.59
N LYS A 8 3.84 14.27 -13.55
CA LYS A 8 4.08 15.21 -14.66
C LYS A 8 5.56 15.46 -14.95
N TRP A 9 6.43 15.36 -13.95
CA TRP A 9 7.86 15.64 -14.09
C TRP A 9 8.73 14.42 -14.39
N ARG A 10 8.37 13.23 -13.90
CA ARG A 10 9.24 12.03 -13.88
C ARG A 10 8.64 10.79 -14.54
N ASN A 11 7.42 10.88 -15.05
CA ASN A 11 6.80 9.74 -15.73
C ASN A 11 7.44 9.42 -17.10
N ASP A 12 8.41 10.21 -17.57
CA ASP A 12 9.24 9.97 -18.74
C ASP A 12 10.40 9.00 -18.49
N VAL A 13 10.80 8.78 -17.22
CA VAL A 13 11.98 7.98 -16.87
C VAL A 13 11.60 6.56 -16.42
N THR A 14 11.98 5.56 -17.21
CA THR A 14 11.79 4.13 -16.90
C THR A 14 12.59 3.64 -15.68
N PHE A 15 12.19 2.52 -15.10
CA PHE A 15 12.88 1.90 -13.96
C PHE A 15 14.32 1.44 -14.25
N SER A 16 14.65 1.13 -15.52
CA SER A 16 16.02 0.77 -15.89
C SER A 16 16.98 1.97 -15.90
N VAL A 17 16.46 3.18 -16.11
CA VAL A 17 17.23 4.43 -16.05
C VAL A 17 17.30 4.97 -14.62
N SER A 18 16.16 4.96 -13.92
CA SER A 18 16.06 5.37 -12.52
C SER A 18 15.25 4.35 -11.75
N ALA A 19 15.95 3.57 -10.92
CA ALA A 19 15.37 2.52 -10.10
C ALA A 19 14.17 2.99 -9.26
N PHE A 20 13.37 2.01 -8.83
CA PHE A 20 12.23 2.21 -7.94
C PHE A 20 12.63 3.03 -6.70
N ASN A 21 11.79 4.01 -6.34
CA ASN A 21 12.07 4.92 -5.24
C ASN A 21 10.86 5.11 -4.31
N GLU A 22 11.07 5.94 -3.30
CA GLU A 22 10.08 6.20 -2.25
C GLU A 22 8.77 6.81 -2.78
N VAL A 23 8.82 7.66 -3.81
CA VAL A 23 7.64 8.29 -4.40
C VAL A 23 6.82 7.27 -5.19
N ASP A 24 7.48 6.37 -5.92
CA ASP A 24 6.79 5.25 -6.59
C ASP A 24 6.06 4.36 -5.59
N ASN A 25 6.69 4.10 -4.43
CA ASN A 25 6.04 3.38 -3.33
C ASN A 25 4.77 4.10 -2.84
N VAL A 26 4.80 5.43 -2.68
CA VAL A 26 3.62 6.16 -2.21
C VAL A 26 2.50 6.08 -3.26
N ILE A 27 2.84 6.21 -4.55
CA ILE A 27 1.90 6.08 -5.67
C ILE A 27 1.26 4.68 -5.66
N LEU A 28 2.07 3.61 -5.67
CA LEU A 28 1.54 2.23 -5.69
C LEU A 28 0.78 1.88 -4.41
N SER A 29 1.21 2.40 -3.26
CA SER A 29 0.46 2.28 -2.00
C SER A 29 -0.92 2.89 -2.10
N TYR A 30 -1.01 4.09 -2.67
CA TYR A 30 -2.26 4.82 -2.81
C TYR A 30 -3.19 4.19 -3.85
N LEU A 31 -2.67 3.60 -4.93
CA LEU A 31 -3.47 2.84 -5.89
C LEU A 31 -4.20 1.64 -5.27
N SER A 32 -3.73 1.10 -4.15
CA SER A 32 -4.45 0.00 -3.47
C SER A 32 -5.83 0.40 -2.92
N TYR A 33 -6.16 1.69 -2.86
CA TYR A 33 -7.51 2.15 -2.53
C TYR A 33 -8.56 1.91 -3.63
N ILE A 34 -8.12 1.60 -4.85
CA ILE A 34 -9.02 1.23 -5.95
C ILE A 34 -9.68 -0.11 -5.64
N ASP A 35 -10.98 -0.22 -5.86
CA ASP A 35 -11.68 -1.50 -5.77
C ASP A 35 -11.50 -2.32 -7.04
N PHE A 36 -10.35 -3.00 -7.13
CA PHE A 36 -10.02 -3.87 -8.24
C PHE A 36 -11.02 -5.03 -8.39
N GLY A 37 -11.72 -5.44 -7.32
CA GLY A 37 -12.74 -6.48 -7.37
C GLY A 37 -13.95 -6.03 -8.16
N GLU A 38 -14.40 -4.79 -7.93
CA GLU A 38 -15.45 -4.16 -8.74
C GLU A 38 -15.00 -4.04 -10.21
N LEU A 39 -13.75 -3.64 -10.46
CA LEU A 39 -13.22 -3.44 -11.81
C LEU A 39 -13.17 -4.74 -12.62
N TYR A 40 -12.62 -5.80 -12.07
CA TYR A 40 -12.43 -7.06 -12.77
C TYR A 40 -13.70 -7.91 -12.84
N GLY A 41 -14.61 -7.80 -11.87
CA GLY A 41 -15.82 -8.62 -11.83
C GLY A 41 -15.47 -10.12 -11.77
N THR A 42 -15.71 -10.84 -12.86
CA THR A 42 -15.34 -12.26 -13.02
C THR A 42 -14.05 -12.49 -13.81
N GLN A 43 -13.43 -11.42 -14.32
CA GLN A 43 -12.17 -11.48 -15.06
C GLN A 43 -11.00 -11.55 -14.09
N ASP A 44 -10.83 -12.70 -13.43
CA ASP A 44 -9.62 -12.95 -12.65
C ASP A 44 -8.41 -13.02 -13.59
N GLY A 45 -7.37 -12.24 -13.32
CA GLY A 45 -6.22 -12.18 -14.21
C GLY A 45 -5.08 -11.25 -13.77
N ILE A 46 -4.08 -11.19 -14.64
CA ILE A 46 -3.00 -10.22 -14.60
C ILE A 46 -3.26 -9.23 -15.72
N HIS A 47 -3.29 -7.94 -15.39
CA HIS A 47 -3.64 -6.85 -16.29
C HIS A 47 -2.48 -5.85 -16.42
N ASP A 48 -2.31 -5.26 -17.59
CA ASP A 48 -1.42 -4.10 -17.72
C ASP A 48 -2.11 -2.86 -17.10
N LEU A 49 -1.34 -1.88 -16.60
CA LEU A 49 -1.94 -0.66 -15.99
C LEU A 49 -2.88 0.10 -16.95
N GLU A 50 -2.59 0.07 -18.24
CA GLU A 50 -3.44 0.66 -19.28
C GLU A 50 -4.81 -0.04 -19.35
N GLU A 51 -4.85 -1.37 -19.25
CA GLU A 51 -6.10 -2.13 -19.20
C GLU A 51 -6.92 -1.78 -17.95
N VAL A 52 -6.25 -1.67 -16.79
CA VAL A 52 -6.89 -1.25 -15.53
C VAL A 52 -7.52 0.13 -15.69
N PHE A 53 -6.80 1.07 -16.29
CA PHE A 53 -7.30 2.43 -16.52
C PHE A 53 -8.49 2.44 -17.49
N CYS A 54 -8.43 1.69 -18.58
CA CYS A 54 -9.54 1.57 -19.53
C CYS A 54 -10.78 0.97 -18.87
N LEU A 55 -10.64 -0.12 -18.11
CA LEU A 55 -11.74 -0.75 -17.36
C LEU A 55 -12.35 0.22 -16.34
N PHE A 56 -11.52 1.01 -15.66
CA PHE A 56 -11.97 2.05 -14.74
C PHE A 56 -12.82 3.10 -15.46
N CYS A 57 -12.33 3.63 -16.58
CA CYS A 57 -13.02 4.66 -17.35
C CYS A 57 -14.33 4.17 -18.00
N GLN A 58 -14.50 2.86 -18.18
CA GLN A 58 -15.77 2.27 -18.65
C GLN A 58 -16.86 2.29 -17.56
N LYS A 59 -16.48 2.28 -16.29
CA LYS A 59 -17.39 2.16 -15.15
C LYS A 59 -17.58 3.48 -14.38
N HIS A 60 -16.61 4.38 -14.45
CA HIS A 60 -16.58 5.59 -13.63
C HIS A 60 -16.17 6.82 -14.45
N SER A 61 -16.69 7.99 -14.05
CA SER A 61 -16.29 9.28 -14.60
C SER A 61 -15.11 9.86 -13.81
N LEU A 62 -13.99 10.13 -14.49
CA LEU A 62 -12.85 10.82 -13.88
C LEU A 62 -13.20 12.26 -13.49
N GLU A 63 -14.07 12.93 -14.23
CA GLU A 63 -14.51 14.30 -13.93
C GLU A 63 -15.26 14.34 -12.59
N ASP A 64 -16.20 13.43 -12.38
CA ASP A 64 -16.95 13.33 -11.13
C ASP A 64 -16.02 13.06 -9.93
N ILE A 65 -15.00 12.21 -10.10
CA ILE A 65 -14.00 11.93 -9.06
C ILE A 65 -13.15 13.16 -8.74
N ARG A 66 -12.78 13.97 -9.75
CA ARG A 66 -12.01 15.20 -9.52
C ARG A 66 -12.81 16.22 -8.72
N GLU A 67 -14.10 16.35 -9.00
CA GLU A 67 -14.98 17.32 -8.34
C GLU A 67 -15.42 16.84 -6.95
N ASN A 68 -15.88 15.60 -6.85
CA ASN A 68 -16.63 15.09 -5.69
C ASN A 68 -15.93 13.97 -4.92
N GLY A 69 -14.85 13.39 -5.47
CA GLY A 69 -14.17 12.26 -4.87
C GLY A 69 -13.49 12.61 -3.55
N SER A 70 -13.68 11.76 -2.53
CA SER A 70 -12.88 11.77 -1.30
C SER A 70 -11.43 11.34 -1.53
N PHE A 71 -10.58 11.43 -0.51
CA PHE A 71 -9.17 11.04 -0.60
C PHE A 71 -8.99 9.64 -1.21
N THR A 72 -9.65 8.60 -0.70
CA THR A 72 -9.48 7.23 -1.23
C THR A 72 -10.01 7.08 -2.65
N GLN A 73 -11.12 7.76 -2.98
CA GLN A 73 -11.76 7.73 -4.30
C GLN A 73 -10.95 8.43 -5.38
N ARG A 74 -10.01 9.31 -5.02
CA ARG A 74 -9.13 10.02 -5.97
C ARG A 74 -7.92 9.19 -6.43
N ALA A 75 -7.66 8.02 -5.84
CA ALA A 75 -6.56 7.15 -6.25
C ALA A 75 -6.50 6.84 -7.77
N PRO A 76 -7.63 6.53 -8.46
CA PRO A 76 -7.66 6.32 -9.91
C PRO A 76 -7.19 7.52 -10.74
N LEU A 77 -7.21 8.75 -10.22
CA LEU A 77 -6.73 9.92 -10.96
C LEU A 77 -5.23 9.83 -11.26
N LEU A 78 -4.46 9.09 -10.45
CA LEU A 78 -3.06 8.85 -10.76
C LEU A 78 -2.88 7.93 -11.97
N LEU A 79 -3.81 7.00 -12.22
CA LEU A 79 -3.73 6.09 -13.35
C LEU A 79 -3.68 6.85 -14.68
N GLU A 80 -4.48 7.91 -14.82
CA GLU A 80 -4.53 8.74 -16.02
C GLU A 80 -3.14 9.28 -16.40
N GLU A 81 -2.44 9.91 -15.44
CA GLU A 81 -1.08 10.39 -15.72
C GLU A 81 -0.11 9.22 -15.89
N MET A 82 -0.23 8.15 -15.08
CA MET A 82 0.67 7.00 -15.12
C MET A 82 0.69 6.30 -16.48
N VAL A 83 -0.48 6.10 -17.11
CA VAL A 83 -0.57 5.42 -18.43
C VAL A 83 -0.05 6.28 -19.58
N ASN A 84 -0.01 7.60 -19.40
CA ASN A 84 0.48 8.55 -20.40
C ASN A 84 2.01 8.66 -20.47
N GLY A 85 2.76 7.97 -19.60
CA GLY A 85 4.23 8.00 -19.59
C GLY A 85 4.86 6.63 -19.48
N ASP A 86 6.18 6.59 -19.58
CA ASP A 86 6.98 5.36 -19.70
C ASP A 86 7.37 4.74 -18.36
N ARG A 87 7.34 5.50 -17.26
CA ARG A 87 7.82 5.01 -15.95
C ARG A 87 7.04 3.80 -15.46
N PHE A 88 5.72 3.86 -15.50
CA PHE A 88 4.84 2.81 -14.97
C PHE A 88 4.23 1.90 -16.05
N LYS A 89 4.38 2.24 -17.33
CA LYS A 89 3.73 1.57 -18.47
C LYS A 89 3.87 0.04 -18.50
N LYS A 90 5.00 -0.49 -18.03
CA LYS A 90 5.29 -1.93 -18.04
C LYS A 90 4.91 -2.65 -16.74
N ILE A 91 4.25 -1.97 -15.81
CA ILE A 91 3.75 -2.60 -14.58
C ILE A 91 2.51 -3.41 -14.90
N LYS A 92 2.49 -4.64 -14.37
CA LYS A 92 1.32 -5.49 -14.37
C LYS A 92 0.67 -5.52 -12.99
N VAL A 93 -0.65 -5.58 -12.95
CA VAL A 93 -1.46 -5.60 -11.74
C VAL A 93 -2.18 -6.94 -11.66
N GLY A 94 -2.20 -7.55 -10.48
CA GLY A 94 -2.92 -8.80 -10.30
C GLY A 94 -3.01 -9.22 -8.84
N TYR A 95 -3.55 -10.42 -8.62
CA TYR A 95 -3.69 -11.04 -7.30
C TYR A 95 -4.42 -10.14 -6.29
N TYR A 96 -5.39 -9.34 -6.75
CA TYR A 96 -6.23 -8.59 -5.84
C TYR A 96 -7.02 -9.53 -4.93
N TYR A 97 -7.09 -9.18 -3.65
CA TYR A 97 -7.95 -9.85 -2.70
C TYR A 97 -8.50 -8.80 -1.73
N GLY A 98 -9.82 -8.77 -1.57
CA GLY A 98 -10.52 -7.95 -0.59
C GLY A 98 -11.43 -8.80 0.28
N ASP A 99 -11.43 -8.56 1.58
CA ASP A 99 -12.29 -9.23 2.55
C ASP A 99 -12.78 -8.23 3.61
N LEU A 100 -14.10 -8.11 3.72
CA LEU A 100 -14.78 -7.25 4.67
C LEU A 100 -15.71 -8.12 5.53
N ASP A 101 -15.32 -8.34 6.78
CA ASP A 101 -16.08 -9.13 7.75
C ASP A 101 -16.46 -8.25 8.95
N LYS A 102 -17.76 -7.97 9.08
CA LYS A 102 -18.29 -7.10 10.16
C LYS A 102 -18.28 -7.78 11.52
N GLU A 103 -18.44 -9.11 11.56
CA GLU A 103 -18.51 -9.86 12.81
C GLU A 103 -17.13 -9.98 13.44
N LYS A 104 -16.13 -10.30 12.61
CA LYS A 104 -14.72 -10.37 13.03
C LYS A 104 -14.04 -9.00 13.11
N VAL A 105 -14.70 -7.94 12.66
CA VAL A 105 -14.13 -6.58 12.61
C VAL A 105 -12.85 -6.57 11.77
N LYS A 106 -12.97 -7.05 10.53
CA LYS A 106 -11.88 -7.16 9.57
C LYS A 106 -12.20 -6.34 8.33
N GLN A 107 -11.29 -5.45 7.96
CA GLN A 107 -11.27 -4.81 6.64
C GLN A 107 -9.88 -5.03 6.05
N PHE A 108 -9.79 -5.91 5.06
CA PHE A 108 -8.55 -6.25 4.40
C PHE A 108 -8.69 -6.05 2.90
N ALA A 109 -7.67 -5.46 2.27
CA ALA A 109 -7.48 -5.59 0.83
C ALA A 109 -6.00 -5.49 0.49
N ALA A 110 -5.57 -6.21 -0.54
CA ALA A 110 -4.22 -6.15 -1.07
C ALA A 110 -4.19 -6.41 -2.57
N VAL A 111 -3.16 -5.88 -3.25
CA VAL A 111 -2.93 -6.03 -4.68
C VAL A 111 -1.44 -6.11 -4.97
N VAL A 112 -1.06 -6.82 -6.03
CA VAL A 112 0.34 -6.96 -6.46
C VAL A 112 0.58 -6.16 -7.73
N PHE A 113 1.62 -5.32 -7.71
CA PHE A 113 2.20 -4.66 -8.86
C PHE A 113 3.53 -5.34 -9.23
N MET A 114 3.57 -6.01 -10.37
CA MET A 114 4.76 -6.67 -10.91
C MET A 114 5.57 -5.65 -11.72
N LEU A 115 6.77 -5.32 -11.24
CA LEU A 115 7.69 -4.38 -11.87
C LEU A 115 8.44 -5.06 -13.03
N PRO A 116 8.88 -4.30 -14.06
CA PRO A 116 9.52 -4.86 -15.24
C PRO A 116 10.92 -5.47 -14.98
N ASP A 117 11.52 -5.19 -13.83
CA ASP A 117 12.79 -5.78 -13.38
C ASP A 117 12.60 -7.10 -12.63
N GLY A 118 11.36 -7.58 -12.49
CA GLY A 118 11.02 -8.84 -11.81
C GLY A 118 10.78 -8.71 -10.31
N VAL A 119 10.89 -7.50 -9.74
CA VAL A 119 10.49 -7.22 -8.36
C VAL A 119 8.96 -7.11 -8.27
N ASN A 120 8.38 -7.60 -7.18
CA ASN A 120 6.93 -7.52 -6.95
C ASN A 120 6.65 -6.58 -5.79
N TYR A 121 5.87 -5.53 -6.04
CA TYR A 121 5.38 -4.63 -5.01
C TYR A 121 4.01 -5.10 -4.54
N ILE A 122 3.91 -5.52 -3.29
CA ILE A 122 2.66 -5.97 -2.67
C ILE A 122 2.13 -4.80 -1.83
N SER A 123 1.01 -4.25 -2.28
CA SER A 123 0.37 -3.12 -1.64
C SER A 123 -0.79 -3.57 -0.77
N PHE A 124 -0.74 -3.22 0.52
CA PHE A 124 -1.84 -3.41 1.46
C PHE A 124 -2.65 -2.11 1.56
N ARG A 125 -3.97 -2.22 1.42
CA ARG A 125 -4.89 -1.08 1.49
C ARG A 125 -5.01 -0.58 2.92
N GLY A 126 -5.01 0.74 3.07
CA GLY A 126 -5.36 1.39 4.32
C GLY A 126 -6.87 1.40 4.57
N THR A 127 -7.30 2.25 5.49
CA THR A 127 -8.71 2.30 5.90
C THR A 127 -9.55 3.05 4.87
N ASP A 128 -10.62 2.44 4.38
CA ASP A 128 -11.67 3.10 3.59
C ASP A 128 -12.75 3.72 4.51
N SER A 129 -13.84 4.24 3.92
CA SER A 129 -14.93 4.90 4.65
C SER A 129 -15.85 3.96 5.46
N THR A 130 -15.59 2.65 5.48
CA THR A 130 -16.44 1.70 6.23
C THR A 130 -16.25 1.82 7.74
N ILE A 131 -17.36 1.73 8.47
CA ILE A 131 -17.36 1.71 9.95
C ILE A 131 -16.50 0.56 10.50
N THR A 132 -16.50 -0.60 9.81
CA THR A 132 -15.67 -1.75 10.19
C THR A 132 -14.18 -1.41 10.16
N GLY A 133 -13.71 -0.72 9.11
CA GLY A 133 -12.32 -0.28 9.01
C GLY A 133 -11.92 0.68 10.12
N TRP A 134 -12.78 1.64 10.44
CA TRP A 134 -12.56 2.54 11.59
C TRP A 134 -12.54 1.80 12.92
N LYS A 135 -13.45 0.84 13.12
CA LYS A 135 -13.48 0.00 14.33
C LYS A 135 -12.18 -0.82 14.47
N GLU A 136 -11.67 -1.37 13.38
CA GLU A 136 -10.40 -2.09 13.38
C GLU A 136 -9.20 -1.16 13.68
N ASN A 137 -9.20 0.09 13.18
CA ASN A 137 -8.17 1.06 13.55
C ASN A 137 -8.08 1.28 15.07
N PHE A 138 -9.23 1.32 15.77
CA PHE A 138 -9.21 1.38 17.23
C PHE A 138 -8.61 0.12 17.84
N PHE A 139 -8.89 -1.06 17.27
CA PHE A 139 -8.30 -2.32 17.75
C PHE A 139 -6.78 -2.31 17.61
N ILE A 140 -6.23 -1.78 16.51
CA ILE A 140 -4.76 -1.62 16.33
C ILE A 140 -4.13 -0.82 17.48
N SER A 141 -4.83 0.17 18.04
CA SER A 141 -4.25 0.99 19.12
C SER A 141 -4.00 0.23 20.43
N TYR A 142 -4.65 -0.93 20.65
CA TYR A 142 -4.52 -1.67 21.90
C TYR A 142 -4.30 -3.18 21.76
N MET A 143 -4.58 -3.79 20.60
CA MET A 143 -4.33 -5.20 20.31
C MET A 143 -2.97 -5.37 19.64
N SER A 144 -2.24 -6.44 19.98
CA SER A 144 -0.99 -6.83 19.29
C SER A 144 -1.25 -7.49 17.93
N GLU A 145 -2.47 -7.94 17.69
CA GLU A 145 -2.89 -8.65 16.49
C GLU A 145 -4.36 -8.34 16.20
N THR A 146 -4.67 -7.85 15.00
CA THR A 146 -6.06 -7.71 14.51
C THR A 146 -6.36 -8.77 13.45
N GLU A 147 -7.64 -8.96 13.15
CA GLU A 147 -8.06 -9.94 12.12
C GLU A 147 -7.54 -9.57 10.73
N GLY A 148 -7.45 -8.29 10.38
CA GLY A 148 -6.80 -7.84 9.14
C GLY A 148 -5.28 -8.05 9.14
N ALA A 149 -4.62 -7.96 10.31
CA ALA A 149 -3.20 -8.27 10.42
C ALA A 149 -2.92 -9.78 10.22
N LYS A 150 -3.79 -10.65 10.74
CA LYS A 150 -3.78 -12.10 10.44
C LYS A 150 -3.99 -12.37 8.96
N GLU A 151 -4.97 -11.71 8.35
CA GLU A 151 -5.26 -11.84 6.93
C GLU A 151 -4.08 -11.39 6.06
N ALA A 152 -3.36 -10.35 6.48
CA ALA A 152 -2.15 -9.89 5.80
C ALA A 152 -1.06 -10.96 5.73
N ILE A 153 -0.86 -11.71 6.83
CA ILE A 153 0.07 -12.86 6.87
C ILE A 153 -0.41 -13.95 5.92
N CYS A 154 -1.69 -14.35 6.02
CA CYS A 154 -2.29 -15.37 5.16
C CYS A 154 -2.15 -15.04 3.68
N TYR A 155 -2.48 -13.81 3.30
CA TYR A 155 -2.37 -13.31 1.94
C TYR A 155 -0.92 -13.34 1.46
N LEU A 156 0.03 -12.76 2.21
CA LEU A 156 1.44 -12.74 1.84
C LEU A 156 2.00 -14.16 1.66
N ASN A 157 1.74 -15.05 2.62
CA ASN A 157 2.19 -16.44 2.56
C ASN A 157 1.59 -17.22 1.37
N LYS A 158 0.36 -16.91 0.97
CA LYS A 158 -0.29 -17.50 -0.19
C LYS A 158 0.30 -16.98 -1.50
N ILE A 159 0.32 -15.66 -1.70
CA ILE A 159 0.72 -15.07 -2.99
C ILE A 159 2.23 -15.21 -3.23
N ALA A 160 3.07 -15.11 -2.19
CA ALA A 160 4.51 -15.18 -2.36
C ALA A 160 4.97 -16.54 -2.89
N LYS A 161 4.20 -17.63 -2.67
CA LYS A 161 4.50 -18.96 -3.21
C LYS A 161 4.34 -19.03 -4.73
N VAL A 162 3.47 -18.21 -5.31
CA VAL A 162 3.24 -18.19 -6.77
C VAL A 162 4.02 -17.08 -7.48
N LEU A 163 4.39 -16.01 -6.77
CA LEU A 163 5.28 -14.99 -7.31
C LEU A 163 6.73 -15.45 -7.32
N LYS A 164 7.47 -15.10 -8.37
CA LYS A 164 8.93 -15.26 -8.46
C LYS A 164 9.61 -13.90 -8.26
N GLY A 165 10.88 -13.91 -7.83
CA GLY A 165 11.66 -12.69 -7.63
C GLY A 165 11.48 -12.08 -6.23
N ASP A 166 12.09 -10.91 -6.07
CA ASP A 166 12.12 -10.18 -4.80
C ASP A 166 10.79 -9.47 -4.52
N LEU A 167 10.55 -9.19 -3.24
CA LEU A 167 9.32 -8.59 -2.74
C LEU A 167 9.63 -7.23 -2.10
N ILE A 168 8.85 -6.23 -2.50
CA ILE A 168 8.69 -4.98 -1.75
C ILE A 168 7.28 -5.00 -1.18
N LEU A 169 7.16 -4.71 0.12
CA LEU A 169 5.86 -4.56 0.76
C LEU A 169 5.62 -3.10 1.06
N GLY A 170 4.39 -2.64 0.94
CA GLY A 170 4.05 -1.32 1.44
C GLY A 170 2.57 -1.04 1.54
N GLY A 171 2.26 0.12 2.08
CA GLY A 171 0.89 0.58 2.25
C GLY A 171 0.84 1.93 2.95
N HIS A 172 -0.32 2.56 2.86
CA HIS A 172 -0.63 3.81 3.53
C HIS A 172 -1.48 3.54 4.78
N SER A 173 -1.27 4.32 5.85
CA SER A 173 -2.07 4.23 7.07
C SER A 173 -2.07 2.81 7.64
N LYS A 174 -3.25 2.23 7.92
CA LYS A 174 -3.41 0.82 8.30
C LYS A 174 -2.67 -0.16 7.38
N GLY A 175 -2.58 0.12 6.08
CA GLY A 175 -1.87 -0.72 5.12
C GLY A 175 -0.37 -0.79 5.38
N GLY A 176 0.24 0.30 5.86
CA GLY A 176 1.65 0.31 6.25
C GLY A 176 1.93 -0.54 7.50
N ASN A 177 0.97 -0.54 8.44
CA ASN A 177 0.99 -1.45 9.59
C ASN A 177 0.88 -2.93 9.13
N PHE A 178 -0.08 -3.25 8.25
CA PHE A 178 -0.22 -4.59 7.70
C PHE A 178 1.03 -5.06 6.94
N ALA A 179 1.68 -4.19 6.18
CA ALA A 179 2.91 -4.52 5.45
C ALA A 179 4.04 -4.95 6.41
N ILE A 180 4.27 -4.21 7.50
CA ILE A 180 5.28 -4.57 8.50
C ILE A 180 4.88 -5.85 9.26
N TYR A 181 3.61 -5.97 9.66
CA TYR A 181 3.13 -7.11 10.42
C TYR A 181 3.24 -8.41 9.61
N ALA A 182 2.76 -8.42 8.37
CA ALA A 182 2.86 -9.55 7.48
C ALA A 182 4.32 -9.96 7.24
N ALA A 183 5.23 -8.99 7.06
CA ALA A 183 6.64 -9.26 6.89
C ALA A 183 7.26 -9.96 8.11
N ALA A 184 6.96 -9.45 9.32
CA ALA A 184 7.53 -9.94 10.57
C ALA A 184 7.13 -11.40 10.84
N PHE A 185 5.88 -11.75 10.54
CA PHE A 185 5.29 -13.06 10.86
C PHE A 185 5.13 -13.99 9.65
N SER A 186 5.62 -13.61 8.47
CA SER A 186 5.70 -14.49 7.30
C SER A 186 6.71 -15.64 7.47
N ASP A 187 6.56 -16.67 6.64
CA ASP A 187 7.49 -17.79 6.56
C ASP A 187 8.91 -17.28 6.24
N ASP A 188 9.95 -17.90 6.80
CA ASP A 188 11.33 -17.42 6.65
C ASP A 188 11.83 -17.38 5.20
N SER A 189 11.37 -18.32 4.36
CA SER A 189 11.70 -18.32 2.93
C SER A 189 11.13 -17.10 2.19
N ILE A 190 9.97 -16.61 2.63
CA ILE A 190 9.33 -15.41 2.09
C ILE A 190 10.01 -14.18 2.66
N LYS A 191 10.26 -14.16 3.98
CA LYS A 191 10.95 -13.08 4.69
C LYS A 191 12.31 -12.75 4.08
N ASN A 192 13.03 -13.77 3.60
CA ASN A 192 14.32 -13.61 2.93
C ASN A 192 14.22 -12.93 1.56
N ARG A 193 13.10 -13.09 0.85
CA ARG A 193 12.83 -12.42 -0.44
C ARG A 193 12.36 -10.99 -0.31
N ILE A 194 11.94 -10.57 0.89
CA ILE A 194 11.56 -9.18 1.14
C ILE A 194 12.83 -8.33 1.15
N ILE A 195 12.95 -7.37 0.23
CA ILE A 195 14.12 -6.49 0.14
C ILE A 195 13.87 -5.10 0.75
N ARG A 196 12.59 -4.69 0.86
CA ARG A 196 12.18 -3.41 1.42
C ARG A 196 10.73 -3.47 1.92
N ILE A 197 10.46 -2.77 3.01
CA ILE A 197 9.12 -2.60 3.58
C ILE A 197 8.88 -1.11 3.78
N TYR A 198 7.86 -0.57 3.15
CA TYR A 198 7.47 0.83 3.28
C TYR A 198 6.25 0.97 4.18
N ASN A 199 6.34 1.90 5.12
CA ASN A 199 5.23 2.30 5.95
C ASN A 199 4.95 3.79 5.70
N ASN A 200 3.92 4.08 4.92
CA ASN A 200 3.54 5.46 4.60
C ASN A 200 2.53 5.92 5.65
N ASP A 201 3.05 6.60 6.67
CA ASP A 201 2.31 7.15 7.80
C ASP A 201 1.39 6.19 8.57
N GLY A 202 1.72 4.90 8.59
CA GLY A 202 0.95 3.89 9.32
C GLY A 202 1.36 3.77 10.80
N PRO A 203 0.41 3.37 11.67
CA PRO A 203 0.66 3.23 13.11
C PRO A 203 1.71 2.16 13.40
N GLY A 204 2.45 2.36 14.48
CA GLY A 204 3.44 1.42 14.99
C GLY A 204 2.82 0.19 15.68
N PHE A 205 3.60 -0.42 16.56
CA PHE A 205 3.24 -1.67 17.21
C PHE A 205 3.48 -1.61 18.72
N ARG A 206 2.82 -2.52 19.44
CA ARG A 206 3.09 -2.77 20.86
C ARG A 206 4.44 -3.49 21.03
N ASP A 207 5.01 -3.37 22.23
CA ASP A 207 6.35 -3.89 22.52
C ASP A 207 6.48 -5.40 22.28
N GLU A 208 5.41 -6.17 22.47
CA GLU A 208 5.36 -7.61 22.19
C GLU A 208 5.71 -7.93 20.73
N VAL A 209 5.19 -7.14 19.78
CA VAL A 209 5.48 -7.29 18.36
C VAL A 209 6.87 -6.74 18.05
N ILE A 210 7.21 -5.57 18.59
CA ILE A 210 8.51 -4.93 18.39
C ILE A 210 9.66 -5.84 18.85
N ASN A 211 9.51 -6.51 19.98
CA ASN A 211 10.54 -7.37 20.55
C ASN A 211 10.52 -8.80 19.99
N SER A 212 9.58 -9.12 19.07
CA SER A 212 9.55 -10.42 18.40
C SER A 212 10.77 -10.62 17.49
N ASN A 213 11.24 -11.86 17.38
CA ASN A 213 12.36 -12.22 16.50
C ASN A 213 12.08 -11.83 15.04
N GLY A 214 10.84 -12.05 14.58
CA GLY A 214 10.41 -11.72 13.23
C GLY A 214 10.55 -10.24 12.92
N TYR A 215 10.11 -9.36 13.83
CA TYR A 215 10.26 -7.91 13.68
C TYR A 215 11.74 -7.49 13.67
N GLN A 216 12.55 -8.04 14.57
CA GLN A 216 13.99 -7.72 14.63
C GLN A 216 14.73 -8.12 13.34
N MET A 217 14.36 -9.24 12.71
CA MET A 217 14.95 -9.67 11.44
C MET A 217 14.62 -8.74 10.27
N ILE A 218 13.41 -8.19 10.23
CA ILE A 218 12.98 -7.29 9.15
C ILE A 218 13.33 -5.82 9.41
N LEU A 219 13.69 -5.45 10.64
CA LEU A 219 13.94 -4.07 11.06
C LEU A 219 14.83 -3.27 10.09
N PRO A 220 15.98 -3.80 9.58
CA PRO A 220 16.83 -3.08 8.63
C PRO A 220 16.17 -2.80 7.27
N LYS A 221 15.08 -3.52 6.96
CA LYS A 221 14.33 -3.42 5.70
C LYS A 221 13.20 -2.41 5.78
N ILE A 222 12.84 -1.92 6.98
CA ILE A 222 11.71 -1.00 7.19
C ILE A 222 12.14 0.45 6.91
N GLN A 223 11.40 1.12 6.04
CA GLN A 223 11.47 2.56 5.78
C GLN A 223 10.08 3.17 6.03
N SER A 224 9.95 3.92 7.12
CA SER A 224 8.74 4.68 7.44
C SER A 224 8.85 6.09 6.86
N ILE A 225 7.87 6.51 6.07
CA ILE A 225 7.77 7.87 5.53
C ILE A 225 6.62 8.55 6.28
N ILE A 226 6.93 9.61 7.02
CA ILE A 226 5.97 10.27 7.91
C ILE A 226 5.94 11.79 7.67
N PRO A 227 4.76 12.43 7.66
CA PRO A 227 4.67 13.87 7.69
C PRO A 227 5.25 14.49 8.96
N GLN A 228 5.74 15.72 8.86
CA GLN A 228 6.40 16.47 9.94
C GLN A 228 5.61 16.56 11.25
N THR A 229 4.28 16.60 11.19
CA THR A 229 3.42 16.60 12.39
C THR A 229 2.47 15.41 12.37
N SER A 230 2.96 14.26 11.90
CA SER A 230 2.19 13.02 11.91
C SER A 230 1.71 12.68 13.32
N ILE A 231 0.42 12.38 13.42
CA ILE A 231 -0.18 11.79 14.62
C ILE A 231 -0.25 10.27 14.44
N ILE A 232 -0.71 9.81 13.26
CA ILE A 232 -0.96 8.38 12.99
C ILE A 232 0.33 7.57 12.99
N GLY A 233 1.35 8.00 12.24
CA GLY A 233 2.66 7.36 12.18
C GLY A 233 3.46 7.42 13.49
N GLN A 234 3.00 8.24 14.45
CA GLN A 234 3.56 8.35 15.80
C GLN A 234 2.75 7.57 16.86
N LEU A 235 1.63 6.95 16.48
CA LEU A 235 0.92 6.03 17.36
C LEU A 235 1.76 4.77 17.59
N LEU A 236 1.90 4.37 18.85
CA LEU A 236 2.65 3.18 19.28
C LEU A 236 4.15 3.24 18.91
N SER A 237 4.88 2.15 19.16
CA SER A 237 6.32 2.08 18.94
C SER A 237 6.63 1.80 17.46
N ASN A 238 7.54 2.56 16.87
CA ASN A 238 8.07 2.30 15.53
C ASN A 238 9.59 2.43 15.55
N LYS A 239 10.31 1.32 15.32
CA LYS A 239 11.78 1.30 15.34
C LYS A 239 12.41 1.35 13.95
N GLY A 240 11.61 1.28 12.88
CA GLY A 240 12.11 1.35 11.51
C GLY A 240 12.75 2.71 11.21
N LYS A 241 13.58 2.78 10.16
CA LYS A 241 14.17 4.06 9.74
C LYS A 241 13.05 5.02 9.37
N GLN A 242 13.03 6.20 10.00
CA GLN A 242 12.02 7.22 9.72
C GLN A 242 12.59 8.30 8.80
N LYS A 243 11.84 8.63 7.75
CA LYS A 243 12.06 9.79 6.89
C LYS A 243 10.90 10.77 7.08
N VAL A 244 11.20 11.91 7.69
CA VAL A 244 10.25 12.99 7.90
C VAL A 244 10.13 13.83 6.64
N ILE A 245 8.91 14.09 6.17
CA ILE A 245 8.62 14.96 5.02
C ILE A 245 7.80 16.18 5.43
N CYS A 246 8.11 17.34 4.85
CA CYS A 246 7.33 18.56 5.10
C CYS A 246 6.03 18.52 4.29
N SER A 247 4.90 18.76 4.96
CA SER A 247 3.61 18.96 4.30
C SER A 247 3.21 20.43 4.35
N LYS A 248 2.49 20.88 3.32
CA LYS A 248 1.83 22.20 3.30
C LYS A 248 0.46 22.17 4.00
N VAL A 249 -0.06 20.98 4.27
CA VAL A 249 -1.31 20.76 5.00
C VAL A 249 -1.00 20.74 6.50
N ASN A 250 -1.98 21.04 7.35
CA ASN A 250 -1.79 21.15 8.80
C ASN A 250 -2.52 20.05 9.59
N GLY A 251 -1.93 19.63 10.70
CA GLY A 251 -2.55 18.71 11.66
C GLY A 251 -2.77 17.31 11.11
N ILE A 252 -3.86 16.66 11.54
CA ILE A 252 -4.18 15.27 11.16
C ILE A 252 -4.40 15.11 9.65
N PHE A 253 -4.78 16.17 8.95
CA PHE A 253 -5.01 16.16 7.50
C PHE A 253 -3.73 15.96 6.69
N GLN A 254 -2.55 16.09 7.30
CA GLN A 254 -1.29 15.72 6.64
C GLN A 254 -1.19 14.22 6.31
N HIS A 255 -2.00 13.40 6.98
CA HIS A 255 -2.07 11.96 6.73
C HIS A 255 -2.47 11.67 5.26
N ASP A 256 -3.37 12.47 4.71
CA ASP A 256 -3.96 12.28 3.39
C ASP A 256 -3.37 13.25 2.33
N ALA A 257 -2.26 13.94 2.64
CA ALA A 257 -1.74 15.09 1.88
C ALA A 257 -0.60 14.79 0.91
#